data_AF-A0A6P2A230-F1
#
_entry.id   AF-A0A6P2A230-F1
#
_cell.length_a   1.000
_cell.length_b   1.000
_cell.length_c   1.000
_cell.angle_alpha   90.00
_cell.angle_beta   90.00
_cell.angle_gamma   90.00
#
_symmetry.space_group_name_H-M   'P 1'
#
loop_
_entity.id
_entity.type
_entity.pdbx_description
1 polymer ?
#
loop_
_entity_poly.entity_id
_entity_poly.type
_entity_poly.pdbx_seq_one_letter_code
_entity_poly.pdbx_strand_id
1 'polypeptide(L)'
;LLYVVGILIFAVLPGLAADSLAVAAGWGALFGFFTYATYEMTNLATLKDWPLKVVLVDMAWGVALCTTVASAGFLLGAWLGSPE
;
A
#
# COMPACT_ATOMS: atom_id res chain seq x y z
N LEU A 1 12.56 -2.16 4.77
CA LEU A 1 12.77 -2.15 3.30
C LEU A 1 11.91 -3.18 2.56
N LEU A 2 11.75 -4.42 3.02
CA LEU A 2 10.93 -5.44 2.33
C LEU A 2 9.49 -4.99 2.01
N TYR A 3 8.87 -4.22 2.89
CA TYR A 3 7.53 -3.66 2.66
C TYR A 3 7.48 -2.74 1.42
N VAL A 4 8.51 -1.91 1.25
CA VAL A 4 8.66 -1.04 0.08
C VAL A 4 8.85 -1.87 -1.20
N VAL A 5 9.65 -2.94 -1.14
CA VAL A 5 9.79 -3.89 -2.25
C VAL A 5 8.44 -4.49 -2.64
N GLY A 6 7.62 -4.86 -1.65
CA GLY A 6 6.24 -5.29 -1.88
C GLY A 6 5.40 -4.25 -2.63
N ILE A 7 5.39 -3.01 -2.17
CA ILE A 7 4.67 -1.91 -2.84
C ILE A 7 5.18 -1.73 -4.28
N LEU A 8 6.49 -1.81 -4.52
CA LEU A 8 7.06 -1.70 -5.85
C LEU A 8 6.55 -2.82 -6.78
N ILE A 9 6.63 -4.07 -6.34
CA ILE A 9 6.26 -5.24 -7.13
C ILE A 9 4.76 -5.30 -7.39
N PHE A 10 3.93 -5.06 -6.36
CA PHE A 10 2.50 -5.29 -6.43
C PHE A 10 1.69 -4.06 -6.87
N ALA A 11 2.23 -2.85 -6.76
CA ALA A 11 1.49 -1.63 -7.09
C ALA A 11 2.20 -0.75 -8.12
N VAL A 12 3.46 -0.37 -7.89
CA VAL A 12 4.16 0.61 -8.75
C VAL A 12 4.48 0.04 -10.13
N LEU A 13 5.11 -1.14 -10.19
CA LEU A 13 5.47 -1.77 -11.48
C LEU A 13 4.24 -2.08 -12.35
N PRO A 14 3.14 -2.66 -11.81
CA PRO A 14 1.90 -2.83 -12.58
C PRO A 14 1.31 -1.50 -13.06
N GLY A 15 1.35 -0.45 -12.21
CA GLY A 15 0.90 0.88 -12.59
C GLY A 15 1.69 1.47 -13.75
N LEU A 16 3.03 1.36 -13.72
CA LEU A 16 3.91 1.80 -14.80
C LEU A 16 3.68 0.99 -16.08
N ALA A 17 3.54 -0.33 -15.98
CA ALA A 17 3.26 -1.19 -17.13
C ALA A 17 1.90 -0.88 -17.80
N ALA A 18 0.93 -0.43 -17.01
CA ALA A 18 -0.40 -0.02 -17.49
C ALA A 18 -0.49 1.49 -17.82
N ASP A 19 0.60 2.25 -17.65
CA ASP A 19 0.65 3.72 -17.73
C ASP A 19 -0.53 4.40 -16.99
N SER A 20 -0.81 3.95 -15.77
CA SER A 20 -2.01 4.37 -15.04
C SER A 20 -1.74 4.59 -13.56
N LEU A 21 -1.84 5.85 -13.14
CA LEU A 21 -1.80 6.25 -11.73
C LEU A 21 -2.93 5.59 -10.92
N ALA A 22 -4.12 5.43 -11.51
CA ALA A 22 -5.24 4.79 -10.84
C ALA A 22 -4.97 3.32 -10.52
N VAL A 23 -4.28 2.61 -11.42
CA VAL A 23 -3.82 1.23 -11.20
C VAL A 23 -2.81 1.20 -10.06
N ALA A 24 -1.78 2.07 -10.07
CA ALA A 24 -0.80 2.14 -8.98
C ALA A 24 -1.44 2.44 -7.62
N ALA A 25 -2.32 3.46 -7.57
CA ALA A 25 -3.02 3.86 -6.36
C ALA A 25 -3.95 2.75 -5.84
N GLY A 26 -4.74 2.12 -6.72
CA GLY A 26 -5.68 1.06 -6.37
C GLY A 26 -4.99 -0.18 -5.83
N TRP A 27 -3.93 -0.65 -6.50
CA TRP A 27 -3.15 -1.79 -5.99
C TRP A 27 -2.37 -1.44 -4.72
N GLY A 28 -1.88 -0.21 -4.58
CA GLY A 28 -1.27 0.28 -3.35
C GLY A 28 -2.25 0.28 -2.17
N ALA A 29 -3.48 0.74 -2.39
CA ALA A 29 -4.55 0.72 -1.41
C ALA A 29 -4.86 -0.71 -0.94
N LEU A 30 -5.03 -1.64 -1.87
CA LEU A 30 -5.30 -3.05 -1.57
C LEU A 30 -4.13 -3.71 -0.82
N PHE A 31 -2.90 -3.45 -1.25
CA PHE A 31 -1.70 -3.95 -0.56
C PHE A 31 -1.64 -3.46 0.89
N GLY A 32 -1.86 -2.16 1.11
CA GLY A 32 -1.93 -1.57 2.44
C GLY A 32 -3.05 -2.17 3.29
N PHE A 33 -4.26 -2.30 2.71
CA PHE A 33 -5.40 -2.93 3.37
C PHE A 33 -5.06 -4.34 3.85
N PHE A 34 -4.63 -5.23 2.96
CA PHE A 34 -4.42 -6.63 3.32
C PHE A 34 -3.29 -6.82 4.34
N THR A 35 -2.20 -6.07 4.20
CA THR A 35 -1.07 -6.20 5.13
C THR A 35 -1.41 -5.71 6.53
N TYR A 36 -2.02 -4.53 6.66
CA TYR A 36 -2.45 -4.00 7.95
C TYR A 36 -3.62 -4.81 8.53
N ALA A 37 -4.57 -5.25 7.72
CA ALA A 37 -5.65 -6.14 8.15
C ALA A 37 -5.10 -7.45 8.73
N THR A 38 -4.13 -8.07 8.04
CA THR A 38 -3.53 -9.32 8.51
C THR A 38 -2.82 -9.14 9.85
N TYR A 39 -2.09 -8.05 10.02
CA TYR A 39 -1.43 -7.70 11.28
C TYR A 39 -2.46 -7.50 12.41
N GLU A 40 -3.47 -6.66 12.19
CA GLU A 40 -4.48 -6.34 13.20
C GLU A 40 -5.39 -7.53 13.54
N MET A 41 -5.75 -8.36 12.56
CA MET A 41 -6.49 -9.62 12.80
C MET A 41 -5.66 -10.61 13.62
N THR A 42 -4.35 -10.69 13.37
CA THR A 42 -3.44 -11.51 14.17
C THR A 42 -3.38 -11.01 15.61
N ASN A 43 -3.31 -9.69 15.80
CA ASN A 43 -3.31 -9.08 17.14
C ASN A 43 -4.64 -9.30 17.87
N LEU A 44 -5.79 -9.14 17.19
CA LEU A 44 -7.10 -9.45 17.75
C LEU A 44 -7.23 -10.91 18.22
N ALA A 45 -6.58 -11.85 17.51
CA ALA A 45 -6.63 -13.26 17.87
C ALA A 45 -5.64 -13.63 19.00
N THR A 46 -4.54 -12.90 19.16
CA THR A 46 -3.43 -13.28 20.04
C THR A 46 -3.32 -12.44 21.32
N LEU A 47 -3.73 -11.18 21.27
CA LEU A 47 -3.61 -10.24 22.38
C LEU A 47 -4.96 -10.00 23.04
N LYS A 48 -4.98 -10.08 24.38
CA LYS A 48 -6.18 -9.81 25.16
C LYS A 48 -6.50 -8.31 25.16
N ASP A 49 -7.79 -7.98 25.05
CA ASP A 49 -8.32 -6.61 25.12
C ASP A 49 -7.73 -5.66 24.05
N TRP A 50 -7.36 -6.19 22.87
CA TRP A 50 -6.87 -5.39 21.76
C TRP A 50 -7.96 -4.44 21.22
N PRO A 51 -7.73 -3.10 21.17
CA PRO A 51 -8.82 -2.16 20.88
C PRO A 51 -9.24 -2.17 19.41
N LEU A 52 -10.49 -2.52 19.13
CA LEU A 52 -11.04 -2.51 17.76
C LEU A 52 -10.96 -1.13 17.08
N LYS A 53 -10.99 -0.05 17.87
CA LYS A 53 -10.79 1.31 17.33
C LYS A 53 -9.39 1.49 16.72
N VAL A 54 -8.36 0.91 17.34
CA VAL A 54 -6.98 0.97 16.83
C VAL A 54 -6.90 0.18 15.53
N VAL A 55 -7.48 -1.02 15.49
CA VAL A 55 -7.57 -1.86 14.28
C VAL A 55 -8.10 -1.08 13.09
N LEU A 56 -9.26 -0.45 13.24
CA LEU A 56 -9.90 0.28 12.14
C LEU A 56 -9.07 1.49 11.68
N VAL A 57 -8.50 2.23 12.63
CA VAL A 57 -7.67 3.41 12.32
C VAL A 57 -6.38 2.98 11.64
N ASP A 58 -5.72 1.93 12.12
CA ASP A 58 -4.44 1.49 11.56
C ASP A 58 -4.63 0.86 10.19
N MET A 59 -5.71 0.10 9.97
CA MET A 59 -6.07 -0.38 8.63
C MET A 59 -6.33 0.78 7.65
N ALA A 60 -7.09 1.80 8.06
CA ALA A 60 -7.34 2.98 7.23
C ALA A 60 -6.04 3.75 6.93
N TRP A 61 -5.15 3.83 7.92
CA TRP A 61 -3.83 4.43 7.77
C TRP A 61 -2.95 3.64 6.81
N GLY A 62 -2.93 2.31 6.91
CA GLY A 62 -2.21 1.43 5.99
C GLY A 62 -2.63 1.60 4.54
N VAL A 63 -3.95 1.70 4.29
CA VAL A 63 -4.49 2.03 2.97
C VAL A 63 -3.99 3.38 2.49
N ALA A 64 -4.15 4.44 3.29
CA ALA A 64 -3.76 5.79 2.90
C ALA A 64 -2.26 5.86 2.59
N LEU A 65 -1.42 5.37 3.50
CA LEU A 65 0.04 5.38 3.37
C LEU A 65 0.50 4.63 2.12
N CYS A 66 0.02 3.40 1.89
CA CYS A 66 0.45 2.60 0.75
C CYS A 66 -0.05 3.19 -0.57
N THR A 67 -1.26 3.75 -0.59
CA THR A 67 -1.80 4.46 -1.75
C THR A 67 -0.92 5.65 -2.12
N THR A 68 -0.57 6.48 -1.12
CA THR A 68 0.30 7.65 -1.33
C THR A 68 1.69 7.25 -1.81
N VAL A 69 2.31 6.25 -1.18
CA VAL A 69 3.65 5.78 -1.56
C VAL A 69 3.64 5.16 -2.96
N ALA A 70 2.64 4.33 -3.30
CA ALA A 70 2.53 3.75 -4.64
C ALA A 70 2.29 4.82 -5.71
N SER A 71 1.44 5.81 -5.42
CA SER A 71 1.17 6.93 -6.32
C SER A 71 2.43 7.77 -6.56
N ALA A 72 3.15 8.13 -5.49
CA ALA A 72 4.40 8.87 -5.59
C ALA A 72 5.47 8.06 -6.34
N GLY A 73 5.59 6.76 -6.05
CA GLY A 73 6.51 5.86 -6.74
C GLY A 73 6.22 5.75 -8.25
N PHE A 74 4.95 5.67 -8.64
CA PHE A 74 4.54 5.70 -10.04
C PHE A 74 4.93 7.02 -10.71
N LEU A 75 4.59 8.16 -10.11
CA LEU A 75 4.89 9.48 -10.69
C LEU A 75 6.40 9.70 -10.89
N LEU A 76 7.20 9.30 -9.91
CA LEU A 76 8.67 9.37 -10.01
C LEU A 76 9.21 8.40 -11.07
N GLY A 77 8.69 7.18 -11.13
CA GLY A 77 9.08 6.18 -12.13
C GLY A 77 8.73 6.62 -13.56
N ALA A 78 7.55 7.19 -13.75
CA ALA A 78 7.10 7.73 -15.04
C ALA A 78 7.95 8.92 -15.47
N TRP A 79 8.28 9.83 -14.55
CA TRP A 79 9.16 10.97 -14.81
C TRP A 79 10.59 10.55 -15.20
N LEU A 80 11.14 9.52 -14.55
CA LEU A 80 12.47 8.98 -14.92
C LEU A 80 12.45 8.27 -16.28
N GLY A 81 11.30 7.76 -16.70
CA GLY A 81 11.12 7.00 -17.94
C GLY A 81 10.80 7.86 -19.17
N SER A 82 10.41 9.12 -19.01
CA SER A 82 10.23 10.05 -20.13
C SER A 82 11.60 10.49 -20.66
N PRO A 83 12.02 10.11 -21.87
CA PRO A 83 13.17 10.74 -22.51
C PRO A 83 12.78 12.19 -22.84
N GLU A 84 13.71 13.13 -22.59
CA GLU A 84 13.56 14.52 -23.07
C GLU A 84 13.31 14.59 -24.58
#